data_AF-A0A938R883-F1
#
_entry.id   AF-A0A938R883-F1
#
_cell.length_a   1.000
_cell.length_b   1.000
_cell.length_c   1.000
_cell.angle_alpha   90.00
_cell.angle_beta   90.00
_cell.angle_gamma   90.00
#
_symmetry.space_group_name_H-M   'P 1'
#
loop_
_entity.id
_entity.type
_entity.pdbx_description
1 polymer ?
#
loop_
_entity_poly.entity_id
_entity_poly.type
_entity_poly.pdbx_seq_one_letter_code
_entity_poly.pdbx_strand_id
1 'polypeptide(L)'
;MNLYSDKIIEHAKSSRENMQTAICVGLAFNELRNILVRDFAKALAARLKKGNWDVDIKPWENEPFAKYAGMVCRKSNWIKDLYVCIEAQTGGGHDYIIGIAAHSDKIASETKNQIFLALKNHFGNSTSNEWWAWYRNLSDDYRHFDKERTLMALYSQSEFLEDICKEIEEIGGVVDGCLSAKTL
;
A
#
# COMPACT_ATOMS: atom_id res chain seq x y z
N MET A 1 10.34 -15.97 -24.54
CA MET A 1 10.78 -14.57 -24.75
C MET A 1 9.53 -13.71 -24.84
N ASN A 2 9.48 -12.60 -24.10
CA ASN A 2 8.39 -11.62 -24.21
C ASN A 2 8.57 -10.89 -25.55
N LEU A 3 7.54 -10.90 -26.39
CA LEU A 3 7.55 -10.33 -27.75
C LEU A 3 7.87 -8.82 -27.75
N TYR A 4 7.65 -8.14 -26.62
CA TYR A 4 8.04 -6.75 -26.41
C TYR A 4 9.54 -6.58 -26.13
N SER A 5 10.17 -7.53 -25.43
CA SER A 5 11.60 -7.46 -25.11
C SER A 5 12.47 -7.52 -26.37
N ASP A 6 12.13 -8.37 -27.33
CA ASP A 6 12.89 -8.50 -28.58
C ASP A 6 12.79 -7.23 -29.42
N LYS A 7 11.60 -6.62 -29.51
CA LYS A 7 11.39 -5.33 -30.19
C LYS A 7 12.16 -4.19 -29.54
N ILE A 8 12.20 -4.12 -28.21
CA ILE A 8 12.97 -3.10 -27.49
C ILE A 8 14.46 -3.27 -27.76
N ILE A 9 14.95 -4.51 -27.77
CA ILE A 9 16.38 -4.80 -28.04
C ILE A 9 16.73 -4.45 -29.49
N GLU A 10 15.91 -4.85 -30.47
CA GLU A 10 16.10 -4.50 -31.87
C GLU A 10 16.08 -2.98 -32.09
N HIS A 11 15.13 -2.28 -31.47
CA HIS A 11 15.05 -0.83 -31.53
C HIS A 11 16.30 -0.17 -30.93
N ALA A 12 16.73 -0.61 -29.74
CA ALA A 12 17.95 -0.09 -29.09
C ALA A 12 19.19 -0.30 -29.98
N LYS A 13 19.29 -1.42 -30.70
CA LYS A 13 20.41 -1.73 -31.60
C LYS A 13 20.38 -0.99 -32.93
N SER A 14 19.25 -0.39 -33.32
CA SER A 14 19.09 0.26 -34.63
C SER A 14 19.90 1.55 -34.80
N SER A 15 20.32 2.19 -33.71
CA SER A 15 21.19 3.38 -33.77
C SER A 15 21.98 3.58 -32.47
N ARG A 16 23.05 4.37 -32.54
CA ARG A 16 23.82 4.78 -31.36
C ARG A 16 22.96 5.55 -30.35
N GLU A 17 22.10 6.43 -30.85
CA GLU A 17 21.22 7.28 -30.02
C GLU A 17 20.18 6.44 -29.28
N ASN A 18 19.58 5.45 -29.96
CA ASN A 18 18.61 4.54 -29.34
C ASN A 18 19.26 3.68 -28.25
N MET A 19 20.48 3.17 -28.51
CA MET A 19 21.24 2.43 -27.51
C MET A 19 21.57 3.31 -26.30
N GLN A 20 22.03 4.54 -26.51
CA GLN A 20 22.33 5.48 -25.43
C GLN A 20 21.09 5.75 -24.58
N THR A 21 19.94 5.98 -25.23
CA THR A 21 18.66 6.20 -24.55
C THR A 21 18.26 4.98 -23.71
N ALA A 22 18.33 3.77 -24.27
CA ALA A 22 18.01 2.54 -23.56
C ALA A 22 18.91 2.32 -22.32
N ILE A 23 20.20 2.64 -22.43
CA ILE A 23 21.14 2.58 -21.30
C ILE A 23 20.75 3.60 -20.23
N CYS A 24 20.48 4.86 -20.60
CA CYS A 24 20.06 5.89 -19.66
C CYS A 24 18.77 5.51 -18.93
N VAL A 25 17.78 4.95 -19.64
CA VAL A 25 16.55 4.42 -19.02
C VAL A 25 16.87 3.31 -18.03
N GLY A 26 17.70 2.33 -18.41
CA GLY A 26 18.10 1.24 -17.53
C GLY A 26 18.80 1.72 -16.25
N LEU A 27 19.70 2.71 -16.37
CA LEU A 27 20.40 3.32 -15.24
C LEU A 27 19.45 4.13 -14.32
N ALA A 28 18.47 4.82 -14.89
CA ALA A 28 17.50 5.63 -14.15
C ALA A 28 16.31 4.83 -13.60
N PHE A 29 16.13 3.57 -13.98
CA PHE A 29 14.91 2.81 -13.72
C PHE A 29 14.59 2.68 -12.23
N ASN A 30 15.59 2.45 -11.37
CA ASN A 30 15.38 2.38 -9.93
C ASN A 30 14.83 3.69 -9.36
N GLU A 31 15.38 4.83 -9.82
CA GLU A 31 14.93 6.13 -9.36
C GLU A 31 13.54 6.47 -9.89
N LEU A 32 13.25 6.12 -11.15
CA LEU A 32 11.91 6.26 -11.72
C LEU A 32 10.88 5.52 -10.87
N ARG A 33 11.16 4.26 -10.51
CA ARG A 33 10.26 3.48 -9.64
C ARG A 33 10.05 4.13 -8.27
N ASN A 34 11.11 4.68 -7.66
CA ASN A 34 11.00 5.40 -6.39
C ASN A 34 10.08 6.61 -6.51
N ILE A 35 10.23 7.40 -7.59
CA ILE A 35 9.40 8.57 -7.86
C ILE A 35 7.93 8.17 -7.98
N LEU A 36 7.61 7.11 -8.73
CA LEU A 36 6.23 6.64 -8.89
C LEU A 36 5.56 6.29 -7.56
N VAL A 37 6.24 5.58 -6.67
CA VAL A 37 5.69 5.24 -5.34
C VAL A 37 5.54 6.47 -4.46
N ARG A 38 6.52 7.38 -4.48
CA ARG A 38 6.47 8.64 -3.70
C ARG A 38 5.32 9.54 -4.15
N ASP A 39 5.09 9.66 -5.45
CA ASP A 39 4.03 10.49 -6.00
C ASP A 39 2.65 9.89 -5.69
N PHE A 40 2.51 8.57 -5.82
CA PHE A 40 1.31 7.87 -5.36
C PHE A 40 1.06 8.05 -3.86
N ALA A 41 2.08 7.88 -3.01
CA ALA A 41 1.97 8.05 -1.57
C ALA A 41 1.49 9.46 -1.18
N LYS A 42 2.02 10.50 -1.83
CA LYS A 42 1.59 11.89 -1.64
C LYS A 42 0.14 12.10 -2.07
N ALA A 43 -0.26 11.56 -3.23
CA ALA A 43 -1.63 11.65 -3.72
C ALA A 43 -2.61 10.97 -2.76
N LEU A 44 -2.29 9.75 -2.31
CA LEU A 44 -3.07 8.99 -1.33
C LEU A 44 -3.19 9.74 0.00
N ALA A 45 -2.08 10.24 0.55
CA ALA A 45 -2.11 11.01 1.77
C ALA A 45 -2.95 12.29 1.64
N ALA A 46 -2.87 13.00 0.51
CA ALA A 46 -3.68 14.18 0.26
C ALA A 46 -5.18 13.84 0.19
N ARG A 47 -5.54 12.71 -0.44
CA ARG A 47 -6.93 12.25 -0.54
C ARG A 47 -7.49 11.81 0.81
N LEU A 48 -6.75 11.03 1.59
CA LEU A 48 -7.16 10.56 2.92
C LEU A 48 -7.26 11.69 3.94
N LYS A 49 -6.36 12.68 3.91
CA LYS A 49 -6.44 13.86 4.79
C LYS A 49 -7.74 14.65 4.60
N LYS A 50 -8.31 14.68 3.39
CA LYS A 50 -9.63 15.27 3.15
C LYS A 50 -10.76 14.48 3.84
N GLY A 51 -10.57 13.18 4.05
CA GLY A 51 -11.45 12.27 4.78
C GLY A 51 -11.19 12.23 6.30
N ASN A 52 -10.50 13.22 6.86
CA ASN A 52 -10.19 13.32 8.29
C ASN A 52 -9.30 12.18 8.85
N TRP A 53 -8.39 11.67 8.01
CA TRP A 53 -7.33 10.76 8.43
C TRP A 53 -6.04 11.52 8.74
N ASP A 54 -5.41 11.19 9.87
CA ASP A 54 -3.99 11.49 10.11
C ASP A 54 -3.18 10.45 9.33
N VAL A 55 -2.25 10.90 8.47
CA VAL A 55 -1.49 10.02 7.57
C VAL A 55 0.01 10.25 7.72
N ASP A 56 0.77 9.16 7.86
CA ASP A 56 2.24 9.14 7.79
C ASP A 56 2.70 8.23 6.63
N ILE A 57 3.43 8.82 5.69
CA ILE A 57 3.99 8.18 4.50
C ILE A 57 5.53 8.16 4.51
N LYS A 58 6.17 8.54 5.62
CA LYS A 58 7.65 8.63 5.68
C LYS A 58 8.39 7.37 5.22
N PRO A 59 7.93 6.14 5.51
CA PRO A 59 8.60 4.95 5.00
C PRO A 59 8.63 4.91 3.46
N TRP A 60 7.51 5.22 2.80
CA TRP A 60 7.46 5.36 1.34
C TRP A 60 8.22 6.58 0.80
N GLU A 61 8.30 7.69 1.54
CA GLU A 61 9.08 8.85 1.11
C GLU A 61 10.59 8.57 1.10
N ASN A 62 11.08 7.89 2.14
CA ASN A 62 12.50 7.64 2.33
C ASN A 62 12.99 6.47 1.48
N GLU A 63 12.40 5.29 1.67
CA GLU A 63 12.86 4.03 1.07
C GLU A 63 11.67 3.19 0.57
N PRO A 64 11.05 3.54 -0.58
CA PRO A 64 9.79 2.93 -1.02
C PRO A 64 9.81 1.42 -1.26
N PHE A 65 10.99 0.82 -1.44
CA PHE A 65 11.17 -0.61 -1.67
C PHE A 65 11.86 -1.33 -0.50
N ALA A 66 12.02 -0.68 0.66
CA ALA A 66 12.49 -1.35 1.87
C ALA A 66 11.43 -2.32 2.42
N LYS A 67 11.88 -3.28 3.24
CA LYS A 67 10.95 -4.13 3.99
C LYS A 67 10.16 -3.27 4.98
N TYR A 68 8.85 -3.48 5.06
CA TYR A 68 7.91 -2.67 5.85
C TYR A 68 7.77 -1.21 5.38
N ALA A 69 8.26 -0.89 4.18
CA ALA A 69 7.94 0.39 3.55
C ALA A 69 6.45 0.44 3.24
N GLY A 70 5.83 1.58 3.53
CA GLY A 70 4.38 1.67 3.62
C GLY A 70 3.87 3.03 4.05
N MET A 71 2.59 3.01 4.41
CA MET A 71 1.85 4.13 4.96
C MET A 71 1.04 3.65 6.16
N VAL A 72 0.95 4.51 7.17
CA VAL A 72 0.00 4.35 8.26
C VAL A 72 -0.99 5.51 8.24
N CYS A 73 -2.27 5.22 8.51
CA CYS A 73 -3.27 6.24 8.72
C CYS A 73 -4.21 5.90 9.87
N ARG A 74 -4.65 6.92 10.60
CA ARG A 74 -5.47 6.77 11.80
C ARG A 74 -6.51 7.87 11.90
N LYS A 75 -7.59 7.60 12.64
CA LYS A 75 -8.52 8.63 13.08
C LYS A 75 -8.20 9.08 14.50
N SER A 76 -8.49 10.34 14.80
CA SER A 76 -8.16 10.95 16.11
C SER A 76 -8.94 10.36 17.28
N ASN A 77 -10.12 9.78 17.03
CA ASN A 77 -10.97 9.12 18.01
C ASN A 77 -10.59 7.65 18.27
N TRP A 78 -9.62 7.08 17.55
CA TRP A 78 -9.21 5.70 17.74
C TRP A 78 -8.29 5.53 18.93
N ILE A 79 -8.28 4.31 19.49
CA ILE A 79 -7.35 3.90 20.55
C ILE A 79 -5.92 4.12 20.03
N LYS A 80 -5.04 4.64 20.88
CA LYS A 80 -3.62 4.81 20.55
C LYS A 80 -3.02 3.48 20.07
N ASP A 81 -2.16 3.54 19.05
CA ASP A 81 -1.51 2.40 18.40
C ASP A 81 -2.45 1.47 17.61
N LEU A 82 -3.68 1.92 17.36
CA LEU A 82 -4.61 1.34 16.38
C LEU A 82 -4.60 2.21 15.12
N TYR A 83 -4.24 1.63 13.97
CA TYR A 83 -4.17 2.35 12.70
C TYR A 83 -4.37 1.41 11.51
N VAL A 84 -4.87 1.94 10.41
CA VAL A 84 -4.82 1.26 9.12
C VAL A 84 -3.40 1.37 8.58
N CYS A 85 -2.84 0.27 8.11
CA CYS A 85 -1.50 0.23 7.54
C CYS A 85 -1.53 -0.48 6.19
N ILE A 86 -0.76 0.06 5.23
CA ILE A 86 -0.36 -0.62 4.00
C ILE A 86 1.15 -0.75 4.05
N GLU A 87 1.70 -1.95 3.95
CA GLU A 87 3.15 -2.14 3.97
C GLU A 87 3.63 -3.36 3.20
N ALA A 88 4.85 -3.27 2.68
CA ALA A 88 5.54 -4.39 2.04
C ALA A 88 6.01 -5.41 3.10
N GLN A 89 5.66 -6.68 2.94
CA GLN A 89 6.15 -7.74 3.85
C GLN A 89 7.59 -8.19 3.52
N THR A 90 8.07 -7.87 2.33
CA THR A 90 9.40 -8.22 1.84
C THR A 90 10.06 -7.01 1.15
N GLY A 91 11.40 -7.01 1.13
CA GLY A 91 12.15 -5.98 0.40
C GLY A 91 11.98 -6.11 -1.11
N GLY A 92 12.16 -5.01 -1.85
CA GLY A 92 11.92 -4.96 -3.29
C GLY A 92 10.49 -4.60 -3.68
N GLY A 93 9.64 -4.20 -2.72
CA GLY A 93 8.27 -3.75 -2.96
C GLY A 93 7.33 -4.90 -3.29
N HIS A 94 7.50 -6.04 -2.63
CA HIS A 94 6.69 -7.24 -2.84
C HIS A 94 5.80 -7.52 -1.64
N ASP A 95 4.74 -8.29 -1.89
CA ASP A 95 3.84 -8.81 -0.85
C ASP A 95 3.26 -7.70 0.02
N TYR A 96 2.72 -6.66 -0.63
CA TYR A 96 2.01 -5.61 0.08
C TYR A 96 0.75 -6.17 0.72
N ILE A 97 0.56 -5.82 1.99
CA ILE A 97 -0.65 -6.09 2.77
C ILE A 97 -1.35 -4.79 3.11
N ILE A 98 -2.64 -4.90 3.42
CA ILE A 98 -3.44 -3.85 4.05
C ILE A 98 -4.11 -4.44 5.29
N GLY A 99 -4.20 -3.66 6.36
CA GLY A 99 -4.83 -4.14 7.58
C GLY A 99 -4.93 -3.13 8.71
N ILE A 100 -5.41 -3.60 9.86
CA ILE A 100 -5.41 -2.91 11.13
C ILE A 100 -4.25 -3.40 11.97
N ALA A 101 -3.24 -2.55 12.09
CA ALA A 101 -2.17 -2.72 13.03
C ALA A 101 -2.65 -2.36 14.46
N ALA A 102 -2.20 -3.15 15.42
CA ALA A 102 -2.59 -3.08 16.82
C ALA A 102 -1.37 -3.41 17.71
N HIS A 103 -0.31 -2.62 17.56
CA HIS A 103 1.05 -2.83 18.07
C HIS A 103 1.23 -2.71 19.60
N SER A 104 0.15 -2.79 20.38
CA SER A 104 0.25 -2.67 21.83
C SER A 104 -0.57 -3.72 22.57
N ASP A 105 -0.03 -4.08 23.73
CA ASP A 105 -0.72 -4.72 24.85
C ASP A 105 -1.86 -3.83 25.41
N LYS A 106 -1.85 -2.54 25.07
CA LYS A 106 -2.87 -1.57 25.48
C LYS A 106 -4.20 -1.73 24.76
N ILE A 107 -4.22 -2.42 23.62
CA ILE A 107 -5.48 -2.77 22.95
C ILE A 107 -5.93 -4.11 23.50
N ALA A 108 -7.02 -4.08 24.29
CA ALA A 108 -7.60 -5.27 24.89
C ALA A 108 -7.87 -6.37 23.84
N SER A 109 -7.56 -7.62 24.16
CA SER A 109 -7.73 -8.77 23.26
C SER A 109 -9.16 -8.89 22.74
N GLU A 110 -10.15 -8.57 23.57
CA GLU A 110 -11.56 -8.54 23.17
C GLU A 110 -11.82 -7.51 22.06
N THR A 111 -11.21 -6.32 22.13
CA THR A 111 -11.30 -5.33 21.05
C THR A 111 -10.63 -5.84 19.78
N LYS A 112 -9.43 -6.45 19.87
CA LYS A 112 -8.75 -7.02 18.69
C LYS A 112 -9.61 -8.10 18.03
N ASN A 113 -10.19 -9.00 18.82
CA ASN A 113 -11.06 -10.08 18.32
C ASN A 113 -12.33 -9.55 17.65
N GLN A 114 -12.97 -8.52 18.23
CA GLN A 114 -14.16 -7.92 17.63
C GLN A 114 -13.85 -7.27 16.28
N ILE A 115 -12.75 -6.51 16.19
CA ILE A 115 -12.28 -5.91 14.93
C ILE A 115 -11.97 -7.02 13.91
N PHE A 116 -11.24 -8.06 14.33
CA PHE A 116 -10.91 -9.20 13.46
C PHE A 116 -12.16 -9.85 12.87
N LEU A 117 -13.13 -10.21 13.71
CA LEU A 117 -14.36 -10.88 13.27
C LEU A 117 -15.20 -9.98 12.37
N ALA A 118 -15.33 -8.69 12.69
CA ALA A 118 -16.08 -7.75 11.88
C ALA A 118 -15.46 -7.59 10.48
N LEU A 119 -14.14 -7.38 10.40
CA LEU A 119 -13.44 -7.24 9.13
C LEU A 119 -13.39 -8.55 8.34
N LYS A 120 -13.21 -9.70 9.01
CA LYS A 120 -13.27 -11.02 8.36
C LYS A 120 -14.66 -11.28 7.76
N ASN A 121 -15.74 -10.92 8.47
CA ASN A 121 -17.10 -11.06 7.96
C ASN A 121 -17.36 -10.11 6.78
N HIS A 122 -16.72 -8.94 6.75
CA HIS A 122 -16.90 -7.95 5.69
C HIS A 122 -16.07 -8.27 4.43
N PHE A 123 -14.79 -8.63 4.59
CA PHE A 123 -13.83 -8.77 3.50
C PHE A 123 -13.44 -10.22 3.18
N GLY A 124 -13.85 -11.19 4.00
CA GLY A 124 -13.55 -12.61 3.79
C GLY A 124 -12.17 -13.03 4.31
N ASN A 125 -11.41 -13.74 3.47
CA ASN A 125 -10.13 -14.37 3.85
C ASN A 125 -9.14 -13.35 4.39
N SER A 126 -8.67 -13.59 5.62
CA SER A 126 -7.77 -12.69 6.34
C SER A 126 -6.99 -13.42 7.42
N THR A 127 -5.97 -12.75 7.95
CA THR A 127 -5.10 -13.25 9.02
C THR A 127 -5.04 -12.23 10.16
N SER A 128 -4.62 -12.68 11.34
CA SER A 128 -4.31 -11.86 12.52
C SER A 128 -3.05 -12.42 13.18
N ASN A 129 -2.31 -11.57 13.89
CA ASN A 129 -1.17 -11.98 14.73
C ASN A 129 -0.95 -10.96 15.86
N GLU A 130 0.20 -11.03 16.53
CA GLU A 130 0.52 -10.14 17.65
C GLU A 130 0.55 -8.64 17.27
N TRP A 131 0.91 -8.33 16.02
CA TRP A 131 1.04 -6.97 15.48
C TRP A 131 -0.22 -6.49 14.76
N TRP A 132 -1.00 -7.42 14.21
CA TRP A 132 -2.16 -7.14 13.37
C TRP A 132 -3.43 -7.71 13.98
N ALA A 133 -4.39 -6.83 14.28
CA ALA A 133 -5.75 -7.27 14.61
C ALA A 133 -6.40 -7.95 13.40
N TRP A 134 -6.13 -7.45 12.20
CA TRP A 134 -6.61 -8.01 10.94
C TRP A 134 -5.72 -7.53 9.80
N TYR A 135 -5.40 -8.41 8.84
CA TYR A 135 -4.76 -8.00 7.59
C TYR A 135 -5.05 -9.01 6.46
N ARG A 136 -4.86 -8.54 5.23
CA ARG A 136 -4.85 -9.35 4.01
C ARG A 136 -3.81 -8.83 3.03
N ASN A 137 -3.42 -9.66 2.07
CA ASN A 137 -2.66 -9.17 0.91
C ASN A 137 -3.52 -8.17 0.15
N LEU A 138 -2.89 -7.13 -0.42
CA LEU A 138 -3.51 -6.37 -1.49
C LEU A 138 -3.91 -7.32 -2.63
N SER A 139 -4.88 -6.90 -3.44
CA SER A 139 -5.28 -7.64 -4.63
C SER A 139 -4.06 -7.98 -5.49
N ASP A 140 -4.08 -9.14 -6.17
CA ASP A 140 -2.95 -9.61 -6.98
C ASP A 140 -2.49 -8.58 -8.03
N ASP A 141 -3.41 -7.73 -8.48
CA ASP A 141 -3.16 -6.62 -9.40
C ASP A 141 -2.20 -5.54 -8.84
N TYR A 142 -2.11 -5.41 -7.51
CA TYR A 142 -1.37 -4.36 -6.79
C TYR A 142 -0.45 -4.89 -5.68
N ARG A 143 -0.40 -6.20 -5.47
CA ARG A 143 0.41 -6.83 -4.42
C ARG A 143 1.93 -6.60 -4.58
N HIS A 144 2.37 -6.35 -5.81
CA HIS A 144 3.79 -6.27 -6.16
C HIS A 144 4.08 -4.96 -6.92
N PHE A 145 4.75 -4.02 -6.25
CA PHE A 145 5.06 -2.68 -6.78
C PHE A 145 6.28 -2.69 -7.73
N ASP A 146 6.89 -3.85 -7.98
CA ASP A 146 7.95 -4.04 -8.97
C ASP A 146 7.44 -4.52 -10.34
N LYS A 147 6.15 -4.86 -10.45
CA LYS A 147 5.56 -5.36 -11.69
C LYS A 147 5.11 -4.23 -12.60
N GLU A 148 5.26 -4.45 -13.90
CA GLU A 148 4.87 -3.49 -14.95
C GLU A 148 3.46 -2.94 -14.73
N ARG A 149 2.47 -3.81 -14.52
CA ARG A 149 1.07 -3.41 -14.31
C ARG A 149 0.91 -2.44 -13.14
N THR A 150 1.51 -2.75 -11.99
CA THR A 150 1.45 -1.90 -10.80
C THR A 150 2.20 -0.58 -11.01
N LEU A 151 3.37 -0.61 -11.65
CA LEU A 151 4.11 0.61 -11.99
C LEU A 151 3.32 1.53 -12.92
N MET A 152 2.59 0.96 -13.88
CA MET A 152 1.70 1.73 -14.76
C MET A 152 0.50 2.30 -14.00
N ALA A 153 -0.07 1.57 -13.04
CA ALA A 153 -1.14 2.06 -12.18
C ALA A 153 -0.67 3.19 -11.24
N LEU A 154 0.54 3.09 -10.70
CA LEU A 154 1.18 4.14 -9.91
C LEU A 154 1.45 5.41 -10.74
N TYR A 155 1.80 5.25 -12.02
CA TYR A 155 2.01 6.36 -12.95
C TYR A 155 0.70 7.06 -13.34
N SER A 156 -0.35 6.30 -13.69
CA SER A 156 -1.63 6.89 -14.12
C SER A 156 -2.44 7.46 -12.96
N GLN A 157 -2.23 6.96 -11.74
CA GLN A 157 -2.89 7.37 -10.48
C GLN A 157 -4.42 7.35 -10.52
N SER A 158 -5.07 6.68 -11.48
CA SER A 158 -6.53 6.76 -11.64
C SER A 158 -7.27 5.79 -10.74
N GLU A 159 -7.33 4.52 -11.13
CA GLU A 159 -8.17 3.51 -10.47
C GLU A 159 -7.55 3.04 -9.15
N PHE A 160 -6.24 2.77 -9.15
CA PHE A 160 -5.56 2.24 -7.98
C PHE A 160 -5.63 3.17 -6.75
N LEU A 161 -5.53 4.48 -6.97
CA LEU A 161 -5.64 5.48 -5.90
C LEU A 161 -7.03 5.45 -5.25
N GLU A 162 -8.09 5.46 -6.06
CA GLU A 162 -9.46 5.47 -5.55
C GLU A 162 -9.84 4.12 -4.92
N ASP A 163 -9.38 2.99 -5.49
CA ASP A 163 -9.57 1.65 -4.92
C ASP A 163 -8.99 1.57 -3.50
N ILE A 164 -7.75 2.02 -3.33
CA ILE A 164 -7.09 2.02 -2.02
C ILE A 164 -7.74 3.00 -1.04
N CYS A 165 -8.13 4.20 -1.50
CA CYS A 165 -8.85 5.14 -0.65
C CYS A 165 -10.17 4.56 -0.14
N LYS A 166 -10.94 3.96 -1.04
CA LYS A 166 -12.21 3.32 -0.73
C LYS A 166 -12.01 2.18 0.26
N GLU A 167 -11.01 1.32 0.05
CA GLU A 167 -10.74 0.22 0.97
C GLU A 167 -10.35 0.71 2.37
N ILE A 168 -9.51 1.76 2.48
CA ILE A 168 -9.16 2.37 3.77
C ILE A 168 -10.39 2.97 4.45
N GLU A 169 -11.24 3.67 3.70
CA GLU A 169 -12.49 4.26 4.22
C GLU A 169 -13.46 3.17 4.73
N GLU A 170 -13.62 2.07 3.98
CA GLU A 170 -14.45 0.92 4.37
C GLU A 170 -13.91 0.22 5.62
N ILE A 171 -12.61 -0.08 5.67
CA ILE A 171 -11.95 -0.61 6.87
C ILE A 171 -12.20 0.31 8.06
N GLY A 172 -12.02 1.62 7.85
CA GLY A 172 -12.24 2.63 8.89
C GLY A 172 -13.67 2.63 9.42
N GLY A 173 -14.67 2.53 8.53
CA GLY A 173 -16.08 2.45 8.91
C GLY A 173 -16.42 1.22 9.75
N VAL A 174 -15.85 0.06 9.41
CA VAL A 174 -16.03 -1.17 10.22
C VAL A 174 -15.44 -1.00 11.61
N VAL A 175 -14.22 -0.45 11.71
CA VAL A 175 -13.56 -0.22 13.01
C VAL A 175 -14.33 0.80 13.86
N ASP A 176 -14.81 1.90 13.27
CA ASP A 176 -15.63 2.89 13.97
C ASP A 176 -16.90 2.25 14.58
N GLY A 177 -17.53 1.33 13.85
CA GLY A 177 -18.68 0.55 14.34
C GLY A 177 -18.34 -0.30 15.56
N CYS A 178 -17.20 -0.99 15.54
CA CYS A 178 -16.72 -1.78 16.67
C CYS A 178 -16.40 -0.93 17.91
N LEU A 179 -15.76 0.23 17.72
CA LEU A 179 -15.38 1.10 18.84
C LEU A 179 -16.59 1.81 19.46
N SER A 180 -17.58 2.19 18.65
CA SER A 180 -18.79 2.87 19.13
C SER A 180 -19.69 1.96 19.97
N ALA A 181 -19.77 0.67 19.63
CA ALA A 181 -20.58 -0.32 20.35
C ALA A 181 -20.13 -0.58 21.80
N LYS A 182 -18.92 -0.15 22.19
CA LYS A 182 -18.41 -0.27 23.57
C LYS A 182 -18.71 0.93 24.47
N THR A 183 -19.28 2.00 23.91
CA THR A 183 -19.55 3.25 24.65
C THR A 183 -21.00 3.32 25.17
N LEU A 184 -21.79 2.25 24.99
CA LEU A 184 -23.14 2.03 25.52
C LEU A 184 -23.12 0.88 26.53
#